data_AF-A0A520I634-F1
#
_entry.id   AF-A0A520I634-F1
#
_cell.length_a   1.000
_cell.length_b   1.000
_cell.length_c   1.000
_cell.angle_alpha   90.00
_cell.angle_beta   90.00
_cell.angle_gamma   90.00
#
_symmetry.space_group_name_H-M   'P 1'
#
loop_
_entity.id
_entity.type
_entity.pdbx_description
1 polymer ?
#
loop_
_entity_poly.entity_id
_entity_poly.type
_entity_poly.pdbx_seq_one_letter_code
_entity_poly.pdbx_strand_id
1 'polypeptide(L)'
;MEDLDALKKDIRNLLVERIGNMTESDQVNLKKRAIALGLDNRQFSQALQEIHASINWDALRDQHEGRDRVIRPINMFGQEVRSLEKLGEVLYTNRTKALKYLDDSVFLKENVTYLSHQNVDLAMELMDIYGSERNTERRYLKICYQLNATLPFSFAGASYDSLESLFEQGWTKHEVFLGIYEKFSAGHLQIWIQKRFIDKIAILPVGDSFRDFLYFLYTLNPDYPFYLKGELFGHPDELVLRARSDAEFWMPLLTSVDDSLLPIWLERKG
;
A
#
# COMPACT_ATOMS: atom_id res chain seq x y z
N MET A 1 -9.29 -22.84 -48.36
CA MET A 1 -8.16 -22.40 -47.50
C MET A 1 -8.65 -21.37 -46.48
N GLU A 2 -9.36 -20.31 -46.90
CA GLU A 2 -9.90 -19.28 -46.01
C GLU A 2 -10.79 -19.81 -44.87
N ASP A 3 -11.66 -20.79 -45.13
CA ASP A 3 -12.56 -21.34 -44.09
C ASP A 3 -11.83 -22.13 -43.00
N LEU A 4 -10.68 -22.73 -43.33
CA LEU A 4 -9.87 -23.50 -42.38
C LEU A 4 -9.04 -22.59 -41.49
N ASP A 5 -8.54 -21.48 -42.04
CA ASP A 5 -7.88 -20.43 -41.26
C ASP A 5 -8.87 -19.70 -40.34
N ALA A 6 -10.11 -19.50 -40.80
CA ALA A 6 -11.19 -18.98 -39.97
C ALA A 6 -11.50 -19.93 -38.79
N LEU A 7 -11.57 -21.24 -39.02
CA LEU A 7 -11.74 -22.23 -37.94
C LEU A 7 -10.58 -22.18 -36.94
N LYS A 8 -9.32 -22.12 -37.41
CA LYS A 8 -8.15 -22.03 -36.52
C LYS A 8 -8.17 -20.74 -35.68
N LYS A 9 -8.59 -19.63 -36.28
CA LYS A 9 -8.77 -18.35 -35.57
C LYS A 9 -9.87 -18.44 -34.50
N ASP A 10 -10.99 -19.07 -34.81
CA ASP A 10 -12.09 -19.26 -33.86
C ASP A 10 -11.67 -20.17 -32.68
N ILE A 11 -10.94 -21.25 -32.95
CA ILE A 11 -10.35 -22.11 -31.91
C ILE A 11 -9.42 -21.29 -31.01
N ARG A 12 -8.53 -20.48 -31.59
CA ARG A 12 -7.61 -19.61 -30.85
C ARG A 12 -8.37 -18.61 -29.98
N ASN A 13 -9.36 -17.91 -30.53
CA ASN A 13 -10.14 -16.91 -29.79
C ASN A 13 -10.87 -17.53 -28.59
N LEU A 14 -11.54 -18.67 -28.80
CA LEU A 14 -12.22 -19.39 -27.71
C LEU A 14 -11.26 -19.87 -26.62
N LEU A 15 -10.09 -20.37 -27.03
CA LEU A 15 -9.03 -20.79 -26.11
C LEU A 15 -8.47 -19.61 -25.29
N VAL A 16 -8.32 -18.44 -25.92
CA VAL A 16 -7.87 -17.21 -25.25
C VAL A 16 -8.92 -16.67 -24.29
N GLU A 17 -10.18 -16.52 -24.74
CA GLU A 17 -11.29 -16.00 -23.92
C GLU A 17 -11.54 -16.84 -22.66
N ARG A 18 -11.26 -18.15 -22.71
CA ARG A 18 -11.54 -19.08 -21.60
C ARG A 18 -10.28 -19.64 -20.93
N ILE A 19 -9.11 -19.05 -21.18
CA ILE A 19 -7.82 -19.44 -20.59
C ILE A 19 -7.59 -20.97 -20.68
N GLY A 20 -7.78 -21.52 -21.87
CA GLY A 20 -7.57 -22.95 -22.15
C GLY A 20 -8.72 -23.88 -21.75
N ASN A 21 -9.75 -23.39 -21.03
CA ASN A 21 -10.88 -24.21 -20.58
C ASN A 21 -12.10 -24.10 -21.52
N MET A 22 -12.12 -24.92 -22.55
CA MET A 22 -13.30 -25.05 -23.41
C MET A 22 -14.39 -25.90 -22.77
N THR A 23 -15.65 -25.46 -22.87
CA THR A 23 -16.79 -26.28 -22.43
C THR A 23 -17.10 -27.38 -23.44
N GLU A 24 -17.83 -28.42 -23.00
CA GLU A 24 -18.26 -29.51 -23.87
C GLU A 24 -19.06 -28.99 -25.08
N SER A 25 -19.88 -27.96 -24.91
CA SER A 25 -20.62 -27.32 -26.01
C SER A 25 -19.69 -26.66 -27.03
N ASP A 26 -18.60 -26.04 -26.59
CA ASP A 26 -17.62 -25.39 -27.48
C ASP A 26 -16.89 -26.45 -28.32
N GLN A 27 -16.49 -27.55 -27.67
CA GLN A 27 -15.85 -28.69 -28.35
C GLN A 27 -16.78 -29.31 -29.39
N VAL A 28 -18.06 -29.53 -29.05
CA VAL A 28 -19.05 -30.10 -29.98
C VAL A 28 -19.28 -29.18 -31.18
N ASN A 29 -19.38 -27.87 -30.97
CA ASN A 29 -19.63 -26.91 -32.05
C ASN A 29 -18.44 -26.78 -33.00
N LEU A 30 -17.22 -26.67 -32.46
CA LEU A 30 -15.99 -26.62 -33.26
C LEU A 30 -15.76 -27.91 -34.03
N LYS A 31 -16.06 -29.07 -33.42
CA LYS A 31 -15.94 -30.37 -34.06
C LYS A 31 -16.93 -30.55 -35.22
N LYS A 32 -18.19 -30.12 -35.06
CA LYS A 32 -19.18 -30.13 -36.17
C LYS A 32 -18.69 -29.30 -37.36
N ARG A 33 -18.11 -28.13 -37.09
CA ARG A 33 -17.59 -27.23 -38.12
C ARG A 33 -16.32 -27.79 -38.79
N ALA A 34 -15.45 -28.45 -38.03
CA ALA A 34 -14.28 -29.16 -38.55
C ALA A 34 -14.67 -30.30 -39.50
N ILE A 35 -15.69 -31.09 -39.16
CA ILE A 35 -16.22 -32.17 -40.01
C ILE A 35 -16.80 -31.60 -41.31
N ALA A 36 -17.52 -30.47 -41.24
CA ALA A 36 -18.05 -29.80 -42.43
C ALA A 36 -16.96 -29.29 -43.39
N LEU A 37 -15.74 -29.06 -42.86
CA LEU A 37 -14.55 -28.66 -43.62
C LEU A 37 -13.67 -29.84 -44.02
N GLY A 38 -14.12 -31.08 -43.80
CA GLY A 38 -13.42 -32.31 -44.21
C GLY A 38 -12.31 -32.76 -43.27
N LEU A 39 -12.21 -32.21 -42.06
CA LEU A 39 -11.25 -32.66 -41.04
C LEU A 39 -11.80 -33.87 -40.29
N ASP A 40 -10.97 -34.91 -40.15
CA ASP A 40 -11.28 -36.02 -39.26
C ASP A 40 -11.01 -35.67 -37.78
N ASN A 41 -11.44 -36.55 -36.86
CA ASN A 41 -11.28 -36.31 -35.42
C ASN A 41 -9.82 -36.20 -34.98
N ARG A 42 -8.90 -36.89 -35.66
CA ARG A 42 -7.48 -36.90 -35.33
C ARG A 42 -6.83 -35.59 -35.76
N GLN A 43 -7.13 -35.15 -36.98
CA GLN A 43 -6.68 -33.88 -37.54
C GLN A 43 -7.22 -32.69 -36.74
N PHE A 44 -8.48 -32.73 -36.31
CA PHE A 44 -9.04 -31.70 -35.42
C PHE A 44 -8.34 -31.67 -34.06
N SER A 45 -8.09 -32.84 -33.45
CA SER A 45 -7.40 -32.91 -32.15
C SER A 45 -5.96 -32.42 -32.23
N GLN A 46 -5.26 -32.73 -33.33
CA GLN A 46 -3.90 -32.22 -33.60
C GLN A 46 -3.92 -30.69 -33.78
N ALA A 47 -4.84 -30.16 -34.59
CA ALA A 47 -4.97 -28.72 -34.78
C ALA A 47 -5.26 -27.98 -33.46
N LEU A 48 -6.10 -28.56 -32.59
CA LEU A 48 -6.41 -27.98 -31.28
C LEU A 48 -5.19 -27.98 -30.36
N GLN A 49 -4.41 -29.07 -30.32
CA GLN A 49 -3.15 -29.15 -29.57
C GLN A 49 -2.08 -28.19 -30.10
N GLU A 50 -1.93 -28.08 -31.41
CA GLU A 50 -0.98 -27.16 -32.05
C GLU A 50 -1.32 -25.69 -31.74
N ILE A 51 -2.60 -25.32 -31.87
CA ILE A 51 -3.07 -23.97 -31.53
C ILE A 51 -2.88 -23.71 -30.04
N HIS A 52 -3.24 -24.66 -29.18
CA HIS A 52 -3.01 -24.55 -27.74
C HIS A 52 -1.52 -24.35 -27.42
N ALA A 53 -0.61 -25.11 -28.04
CA ALA A 53 0.83 -24.96 -27.83
C ALA A 53 1.39 -23.63 -28.40
N SER A 54 0.74 -23.06 -29.41
CA SER A 54 1.15 -21.79 -30.05
C SER A 54 0.77 -20.53 -29.24
N ILE A 55 -0.08 -20.68 -28.23
CA ILE A 55 -0.54 -19.58 -27.38
C ILE A 55 0.48 -19.36 -26.26
N ASN A 56 0.94 -18.11 -26.10
CA ASN A 56 1.71 -17.70 -24.93
C ASN A 56 0.76 -17.54 -23.73
N TRP A 57 0.49 -18.66 -23.07
CA TRP A 57 -0.43 -18.72 -21.93
C TRP A 57 0.04 -17.89 -20.75
N ASP A 58 1.35 -17.76 -20.57
CA ASP A 58 1.94 -16.94 -19.51
C ASP A 58 1.55 -15.47 -19.73
N ALA A 59 1.79 -14.93 -20.93
CA ALA A 59 1.43 -13.55 -21.27
C ALA A 59 -0.10 -13.25 -21.24
N LEU A 60 -0.94 -14.24 -21.54
CA LEU A 60 -2.40 -14.08 -21.46
C LEU A 60 -2.93 -14.17 -20.03
N ARG A 61 -2.32 -15.04 -19.21
CA ARG A 61 -2.64 -15.12 -17.78
C ARG A 61 -2.22 -13.85 -17.06
N ASP A 62 -1.08 -13.27 -17.46
CA ASP A 62 -0.62 -11.96 -17.00
C ASP A 62 -1.58 -10.80 -17.37
N GLN A 63 -2.29 -10.93 -18.51
CA GLN A 63 -3.29 -9.94 -18.95
C GLN A 63 -4.65 -10.09 -18.27
N HIS A 64 -5.10 -11.32 -17.95
CA HIS A 64 -6.46 -11.56 -17.46
C HIS A 64 -6.62 -11.55 -15.94
N GLU A 65 -5.57 -11.84 -15.15
CA GLU A 65 -5.69 -12.06 -13.70
C GLU A 65 -4.88 -11.10 -12.80
N GLY A 66 -4.30 -10.04 -13.38
CA GLY A 66 -3.55 -9.00 -12.68
C GLY A 66 -2.04 -9.26 -12.64
N ARG A 67 -1.26 -8.20 -12.84
CA ARG A 67 0.15 -8.21 -13.26
C ARG A 67 1.17 -8.94 -12.38
N ASP A 68 0.83 -9.35 -11.15
CA ASP A 68 1.82 -9.80 -10.16
C ASP A 68 1.33 -11.01 -9.34
N ARG A 69 1.02 -12.16 -9.97
CA ARG A 69 0.70 -13.38 -9.20
C ARG A 69 1.45 -14.63 -9.64
N VAL A 70 2.16 -15.23 -8.69
CA VAL A 70 2.87 -16.52 -8.88
C VAL A 70 1.91 -17.72 -8.88
N ILE A 71 2.26 -18.75 -9.67
CA ILE A 71 1.45 -19.97 -9.86
C ILE A 71 1.32 -20.77 -8.55
N ARG A 72 2.41 -20.90 -7.77
CA ARG A 72 2.37 -21.61 -6.48
C ARG A 72 2.33 -20.59 -5.33
N PRO A 73 1.34 -20.69 -4.43
CA PRO A 73 1.27 -19.78 -3.29
C PRO A 73 2.36 -20.11 -2.27
N ILE A 74 2.87 -19.08 -1.59
CA ILE A 74 3.62 -19.24 -0.35
C ILE A 74 2.60 -19.27 0.80
N ASN A 75 2.67 -20.26 1.68
CA ASN A 75 1.87 -20.29 2.89
C ASN A 75 2.60 -19.56 4.02
N MET A 76 2.11 -18.38 4.40
CA MET A 76 2.70 -17.55 5.45
C MET A 76 1.67 -17.20 6.52
N PHE A 77 1.99 -17.48 7.78
CA PHE A 77 1.13 -17.23 8.94
C PHE A 77 -0.30 -17.79 8.82
N GLY A 78 -0.49 -18.86 8.06
CA GLY A 78 -1.79 -19.47 7.80
C GLY A 78 -2.58 -18.83 6.65
N GLN A 79 -1.94 -17.98 5.84
CA GLN A 79 -2.54 -17.35 4.66
C GLN A 79 -1.75 -17.68 3.39
N GLU A 80 -2.46 -17.82 2.27
CA GLU A 80 -1.84 -17.95 0.95
C GLU A 80 -1.38 -16.57 0.45
N VAL A 81 -0.10 -16.48 0.10
CA VAL A 81 0.54 -15.30 -0.46
C VAL A 81 0.92 -15.60 -1.90
N ARG A 82 0.39 -14.80 -2.84
CA ARG A 82 0.64 -14.95 -4.28
C ARG A 82 1.20 -13.70 -4.94
N SER A 83 1.26 -12.58 -4.23
CA SER A 83 1.80 -11.31 -4.74
C SER A 83 2.60 -10.61 -3.66
N LEU A 84 3.41 -9.62 -4.05
CA LEU A 84 4.15 -8.77 -3.13
C LEU A 84 3.19 -7.96 -2.26
N GLU A 85 2.09 -7.47 -2.81
CA GLU A 85 1.09 -6.70 -2.07
C GLU A 85 0.47 -7.55 -0.96
N LYS A 86 0.15 -8.82 -1.28
CA LYS A 86 -0.38 -9.75 -0.29
C LYS A 86 0.66 -10.12 0.75
N LEU A 87 1.94 -10.22 0.38
CA LEU A 87 3.02 -10.41 1.34
C LEU A 87 3.08 -9.22 2.31
N GLY A 88 3.06 -8.00 1.80
CA GLY A 88 3.01 -6.77 2.59
C GLY A 88 1.82 -6.76 3.55
N GLU A 89 0.63 -7.11 3.08
CA GLU A 89 -0.60 -7.19 3.89
C GLU A 89 -0.51 -8.24 5.01
N VAL A 90 0.00 -9.43 4.70
CA VAL A 90 0.14 -10.53 5.68
C VAL A 90 1.16 -10.16 6.75
N LEU A 91 2.29 -9.55 6.38
CA LEU A 91 3.28 -9.02 7.32
C LEU A 91 2.71 -7.89 8.17
N TYR A 92 1.97 -6.97 7.55
CA TYR A 92 1.35 -5.84 8.23
C TYR A 92 0.35 -6.28 9.29
N THR A 93 -0.55 -7.20 8.94
CA THR A 93 -1.61 -7.70 9.83
C THR A 93 -1.07 -8.55 10.99
N ASN A 94 0.07 -9.22 10.79
CA ASN A 94 0.65 -10.16 11.77
C ASN A 94 1.95 -9.61 12.39
N ARG A 95 1.96 -8.34 12.83
CA ARG A 95 3.15 -7.62 13.32
C ARG A 95 4.12 -8.45 14.17
N THR A 96 3.66 -9.13 15.22
CA THR A 96 4.56 -9.89 16.12
C THR A 96 5.27 -11.05 15.41
N LYS A 97 4.59 -11.74 14.49
CA LYS A 97 5.20 -12.81 13.70
C LYS A 97 6.07 -12.24 12.58
N ALA A 98 5.65 -11.13 11.98
CA ALA A 98 6.38 -10.44 10.93
C ALA A 98 7.73 -9.90 11.44
N LEU A 99 7.78 -9.31 12.64
CA LEU A 99 9.04 -8.86 13.24
C LEU A 99 10.04 -10.01 13.38
N LYS A 100 9.59 -11.17 13.89
CA LYS A 100 10.45 -12.37 13.99
C LYS A 100 10.88 -12.91 12.62
N TYR A 101 9.97 -12.93 11.66
CA TYR A 101 10.26 -13.34 10.29
C TYR A 101 11.32 -12.43 9.66
N LEU A 102 11.24 -11.13 9.93
CA LEU A 102 12.19 -10.15 9.43
C LEU A 102 13.52 -10.18 10.19
N ASP A 103 13.69 -10.90 11.30
CA ASP A 103 15.02 -11.01 11.94
C ASP A 103 16.05 -11.70 11.02
N ASP A 104 15.59 -12.49 10.05
CA ASP A 104 16.43 -13.13 9.03
C ASP A 104 16.06 -12.63 7.62
N SER A 105 16.99 -11.89 7.01
CA SER A 105 16.83 -11.32 5.67
C SER A 105 16.73 -12.37 4.55
N VAL A 106 17.20 -13.60 4.78
CA VAL A 106 17.21 -14.66 3.76
C VAL A 106 15.79 -14.98 3.32
N PHE A 107 14.86 -15.17 4.27
CA PHE A 107 13.48 -15.48 3.94
C PHE A 107 12.81 -14.36 3.15
N LEU A 108 13.05 -13.10 3.54
CA LEU A 108 12.53 -11.94 2.82
C LEU A 108 13.04 -11.93 1.38
N LYS A 109 14.35 -12.12 1.17
CA LYS A 109 14.96 -12.15 -0.16
C LYS A 109 14.34 -13.26 -1.02
N GLU A 110 14.27 -14.48 -0.52
CA GLU A 110 13.74 -15.63 -1.26
C GLU A 110 12.28 -15.42 -1.68
N ASN A 111 11.44 -14.99 -0.73
CA ASN A 111 10.03 -14.78 -1.00
C ASN A 111 9.79 -13.60 -1.95
N VAL A 112 10.55 -12.51 -1.82
CA VAL A 112 10.46 -11.37 -2.74
C VAL A 112 10.90 -11.78 -4.14
N THR A 113 12.07 -12.39 -4.29
CA THR A 113 12.58 -12.81 -5.62
C THR A 113 11.61 -13.79 -6.29
N TYR A 114 10.98 -14.68 -5.52
CA TYR A 114 9.97 -15.57 -6.06
C TYR A 114 8.71 -14.82 -6.51
N LEU A 115 8.13 -14.00 -5.63
CA LEU A 115 6.89 -13.26 -5.88
C LEU A 115 7.04 -12.17 -6.96
N SER A 116 8.25 -11.68 -7.18
CA SER A 116 8.58 -10.68 -8.19
C SER A 116 9.02 -11.27 -9.53
N HIS A 117 8.76 -12.56 -9.77
CA HIS A 117 9.14 -13.27 -11.00
C HIS A 117 10.64 -13.19 -11.31
N GLN A 118 11.48 -13.38 -10.29
CA GLN A 118 12.94 -13.31 -10.34
C GLN A 118 13.50 -11.89 -10.57
N ASN A 119 12.75 -10.84 -10.22
CA ASN A 119 13.29 -9.47 -10.19
C ASN A 119 14.27 -9.33 -9.00
N VAL A 120 15.55 -9.42 -9.30
CA VAL A 120 16.66 -9.34 -8.33
C VAL A 120 16.86 -7.92 -7.82
N ASP A 121 16.66 -6.89 -8.66
CA ASP A 121 16.86 -5.49 -8.28
C ASP A 121 15.91 -5.08 -7.16
N LEU A 122 14.63 -5.44 -7.27
CA LEU A 122 13.64 -5.20 -6.22
C LEU A 122 13.99 -5.93 -4.90
N ALA A 123 14.51 -7.15 -5.01
CA ALA A 123 14.98 -7.88 -3.83
C ALA A 123 16.19 -7.20 -3.19
N MET A 124 17.13 -6.68 -4.00
CA MET A 124 18.27 -5.89 -3.51
C MET A 124 17.83 -4.61 -2.81
N GLU A 125 16.88 -3.86 -3.38
CA GLU A 125 16.33 -2.65 -2.73
C GLU A 125 15.76 -2.95 -1.33
N LEU A 126 15.01 -4.06 -1.19
CA LEU A 126 14.48 -4.48 0.11
C LEU A 126 15.58 -4.96 1.07
N MET A 127 16.66 -5.58 0.57
CA MET A 127 17.81 -5.94 1.39
C MET A 127 18.61 -4.71 1.84
N ASP A 128 18.68 -3.67 1.01
CA ASP A 128 19.32 -2.41 1.38
C ASP A 128 18.55 -1.70 2.49
N ILE A 129 17.21 -1.71 2.44
CA ILE A 129 16.36 -1.27 3.55
C ILE A 129 16.67 -2.08 4.81
N TYR A 130 16.81 -3.41 4.66
CA TYR A 130 17.11 -4.30 5.78
C TYR A 130 18.45 -3.98 6.46
N GLY A 131 19.51 -3.76 5.67
CA GLY A 131 20.86 -3.50 6.16
C GLY A 131 21.07 -2.07 6.68
N SER A 132 20.37 -1.08 6.11
CA SER A 132 20.56 0.34 6.45
C SER A 132 19.74 0.81 7.66
N GLU A 133 18.52 0.29 7.86
CA GLU A 133 17.64 0.75 8.93
C GLU A 133 17.85 -0.04 10.22
N ARG A 134 18.51 0.56 11.21
CA ARG A 134 18.80 -0.10 12.50
C ARG A 134 17.57 -0.26 13.38
N ASN A 135 16.59 0.64 13.30
CA ASN A 135 15.39 0.55 14.11
C ASN A 135 14.46 -0.52 13.53
N THR A 136 14.24 -1.61 14.27
CA THR A 136 13.45 -2.76 13.82
C THR A 136 12.03 -2.38 13.41
N GLU A 137 11.39 -1.46 14.13
CA GLU A 137 10.02 -1.02 13.82
C GLU A 137 9.97 -0.21 12.52
N ARG A 138 10.89 0.73 12.36
CA ARG A 138 11.00 1.53 11.13
C ARG A 138 11.33 0.65 9.93
N ARG A 139 12.22 -0.33 10.11
CA ARG A 139 12.57 -1.31 9.07
C ARG A 139 11.35 -2.13 8.66
N TYR A 140 10.61 -2.66 9.63
CA TYR A 140 9.37 -3.39 9.40
C TYR A 140 8.35 -2.55 8.60
N LEU A 141 8.09 -1.31 9.00
CA LEU A 141 7.16 -0.43 8.29
C LEU A 141 7.64 -0.11 6.87
N LYS A 142 8.93 0.22 6.70
CA LYS A 142 9.51 0.48 5.37
C LYS A 142 9.33 -0.71 4.43
N ILE A 143 9.56 -1.93 4.92
CA ILE A 143 9.38 -3.16 4.13
C ILE A 143 7.90 -3.36 3.79
N CYS A 144 6.99 -3.25 4.77
CA CYS A 144 5.55 -3.43 4.53
C CYS A 144 5.02 -2.44 3.48
N TYR A 145 5.35 -1.15 3.61
CA TYR A 145 4.89 -0.13 2.68
C TYR A 145 5.62 -0.16 1.32
N GLN A 146 6.86 -0.68 1.25
CA GLN A 146 7.53 -0.95 -0.03
C GLN A 146 6.84 -2.09 -0.79
N LEU A 147 6.42 -3.14 -0.08
CA LEU A 147 5.70 -4.27 -0.65
C LEU A 147 4.26 -3.91 -1.02
N ASN A 148 3.63 -3.04 -0.23
CA ASN A 148 2.26 -2.59 -0.47
C ASN A 148 2.06 -1.15 0.02
N ALA A 149 2.16 -0.19 -0.91
CA ALA A 149 1.95 1.23 -0.62
C ALA A 149 0.50 1.57 -0.24
N THR A 150 -0.46 0.69 -0.55
CA THR A 150 -1.89 0.87 -0.26
C THR A 150 -2.30 0.42 1.14
N LEU A 151 -1.35 0.02 1.98
CA LEU A 151 -1.64 -0.28 3.39
C LEU A 151 -2.05 1.00 4.14
N PRO A 152 -3.02 0.90 5.07
CA PRO A 152 -3.41 2.02 5.91
C PRO A 152 -2.32 2.32 6.96
N PHE A 153 -2.50 3.40 7.71
CA PHE A 153 -1.76 3.65 8.95
C PHE A 153 -2.51 3.07 10.14
N SER A 154 -1.82 2.32 11.00
CA SER A 154 -2.42 1.76 12.20
C SER A 154 -2.07 2.59 13.41
N PHE A 155 -3.08 3.09 14.11
CA PHE A 155 -2.92 3.89 15.30
C PHE A 155 -4.07 3.65 16.27
N ALA A 156 -3.73 3.46 17.55
CA ALA A 156 -4.70 3.22 18.63
C ALA A 156 -5.74 2.11 18.33
N GLY A 157 -5.34 1.06 17.59
CA GLY A 157 -6.22 -0.06 17.23
C GLY A 157 -7.16 0.20 16.05
N ALA A 158 -7.13 1.39 15.45
CA ALA A 158 -7.84 1.74 14.23
C ALA A 158 -6.89 1.80 13.03
N SER A 159 -7.47 1.82 11.83
CA SER A 159 -6.76 1.94 10.55
C SER A 159 -7.23 3.18 9.80
N TYR A 160 -6.27 3.93 9.25
CA TYR A 160 -6.52 5.21 8.57
C TYR A 160 -5.96 5.15 7.15
N ASP A 161 -6.79 5.47 6.17
CA ASP A 161 -6.42 5.47 4.76
C ASP A 161 -5.95 6.82 4.23
N SER A 162 -6.13 7.89 5.02
CA SER A 162 -5.78 9.26 4.69
C SER A 162 -5.16 9.99 5.89
N LEU A 163 -4.40 11.05 5.63
CA LEU A 163 -3.83 11.89 6.70
C LEU A 163 -4.92 12.67 7.43
N GLU A 164 -5.96 13.10 6.69
CA GLU A 164 -7.09 13.85 7.22
C GLU A 164 -7.83 13.04 8.28
N SER A 165 -8.20 11.78 7.95
CA SER A 165 -8.90 10.91 8.90
C SER A 165 -8.06 10.59 10.14
N LEU A 166 -6.73 10.45 9.99
CA LEU A 166 -5.82 10.27 11.12
C LEU A 166 -5.77 11.51 12.02
N PHE A 167 -5.64 12.69 11.44
CA PHE A 167 -5.53 13.93 12.22
C PHE A 167 -6.85 14.38 12.84
N GLU A 168 -7.98 14.16 12.16
CA GLU A 168 -9.31 14.38 12.72
C GLU A 168 -9.50 13.60 14.04
N GLN A 169 -8.98 12.37 14.11
CA GLN A 169 -9.00 11.58 15.34
C GLN A 169 -8.19 12.25 16.47
N GLY A 170 -7.10 12.93 16.17
CA GLY A 170 -6.27 13.66 17.15
C GLY A 170 -7.04 14.73 17.91
N TRP A 171 -8.07 15.31 17.30
CA TRP A 171 -8.87 16.37 17.93
C TRP A 171 -9.92 15.86 18.93
N THR A 172 -10.08 14.54 19.06
CA THR A 172 -11.02 13.95 20.02
C THR A 172 -10.52 14.06 21.47
N LYS A 173 -9.22 13.89 21.70
CA LYS A 173 -8.56 13.96 23.02
C LYS A 173 -7.10 14.35 22.87
N HIS A 174 -6.58 15.14 23.81
CA HIS A 174 -5.19 15.59 23.79
C HIS A 174 -4.18 14.42 23.80
N GLU A 175 -4.44 13.35 24.56
CA GLU A 175 -3.57 12.17 24.59
C GLU A 175 -3.46 11.47 23.22
N VAL A 176 -4.55 11.48 22.45
CA VAL A 176 -4.59 10.89 21.12
C VAL A 176 -3.75 11.73 20.15
N PHE A 177 -3.87 13.06 20.23
CA PHE A 177 -3.02 13.99 19.49
C PHE A 177 -1.53 13.79 19.80
N LEU A 178 -1.18 13.70 21.09
CA LEU A 178 0.21 13.43 21.50
C LEU A 178 0.69 12.07 21.01
N GLY A 179 -0.16 11.04 21.02
CA GLY A 179 0.17 9.73 20.44
C GLY A 179 0.44 9.78 18.93
N ILE A 180 -0.27 10.64 18.18
CA ILE A 180 0.04 10.86 16.75
C ILE A 180 1.41 11.54 16.61
N TYR A 181 1.69 12.54 17.44
CA TYR A 181 3.02 13.18 17.48
C TYR A 181 4.12 12.16 17.81
N GLU A 182 3.93 11.25 18.77
CA GLU A 182 4.91 10.20 19.07
C GLU A 182 5.21 9.30 17.86
N LYS A 183 4.19 9.00 17.05
CA LYS A 183 4.41 8.23 15.81
C LYS A 183 5.14 9.06 14.76
N PHE A 184 4.93 10.37 14.73
CA PHE A 184 5.67 11.28 13.87
C PHE A 184 7.13 11.42 14.31
N SER A 185 7.39 11.65 15.60
CA SER A 185 8.76 11.78 16.11
C SER A 185 9.55 10.47 16.00
N ALA A 186 8.87 9.32 16.08
CA ALA A 186 9.47 8.02 15.79
C ALA A 186 9.75 7.76 14.29
N GLY A 187 9.34 8.67 13.40
CA GLY A 187 9.55 8.54 11.95
C GLY A 187 8.53 7.63 11.26
N HIS A 188 7.49 7.17 11.93
CA HIS A 188 6.54 6.18 11.37
C HIS A 188 5.59 6.83 10.36
N LEU A 189 5.08 8.04 10.65
CA LEU A 189 4.22 8.77 9.71
C LEU A 189 4.96 9.10 8.43
N GLN A 190 6.23 9.51 8.53
CA GLN A 190 7.08 9.88 7.41
C GLN A 190 7.28 8.68 6.47
N ILE A 191 7.51 7.49 7.01
CA ILE A 191 7.62 6.26 6.22
C ILE A 191 6.32 6.00 5.43
N TRP A 192 5.17 6.16 6.09
CA TRP A 192 3.88 5.97 5.43
C TRP A 192 3.64 7.00 4.33
N ILE A 193 3.89 8.28 4.62
CA ILE A 193 3.70 9.40 3.68
C ILE A 193 4.60 9.25 2.46
N GLN A 194 5.88 8.92 2.65
CA GLN A 194 6.84 8.74 1.56
C GLN A 194 6.45 7.64 0.57
N LYS A 195 5.66 6.64 1.00
CA LYS A 195 5.24 5.54 0.15
C LYS A 195 3.85 5.73 -0.43
N ARG A 196 2.91 6.26 0.34
CA ARG A 196 1.49 6.38 -0.07
C ARG A 196 1.13 7.74 -0.67
N PHE A 197 1.76 8.82 -0.21
CA PHE A 197 1.37 10.21 -0.55
C PHE A 197 2.58 10.96 -1.12
N ILE A 198 3.02 10.56 -2.32
CA ILE A 198 4.22 11.10 -2.98
C ILE A 198 4.15 12.63 -3.15
N ASP A 199 2.95 13.15 -3.41
CA ASP A 199 2.66 14.59 -3.55
C ASP A 199 2.87 15.38 -2.25
N LYS A 200 2.82 14.71 -1.10
CA LYS A 200 3.00 15.33 0.23
C LYS A 200 4.45 15.26 0.73
N ILE A 201 5.37 14.63 0.00
CA ILE A 201 6.78 14.54 0.41
C ILE A 201 7.42 15.93 0.49
N ALA A 202 7.06 16.85 -0.40
CA ALA A 202 7.65 18.19 -0.45
C ALA A 202 7.35 19.03 0.81
N ILE A 203 6.29 18.71 1.54
CA ILE A 203 5.90 19.41 2.78
C ILE A 203 6.34 18.67 4.05
N LEU A 204 6.95 17.47 3.92
CA LEU A 204 7.50 16.77 5.07
C LEU A 204 8.70 17.55 5.62
N PRO A 205 8.74 17.83 6.93
CA PRO A 205 9.88 18.48 7.54
C PRO A 205 11.05 17.51 7.64
N VAL A 206 12.26 18.07 7.71
CA VAL A 206 13.50 17.30 7.88
C VAL A 206 13.65 16.83 9.34
N GLY A 207 13.12 17.60 10.29
CA GLY A 207 13.17 17.30 11.72
C GLY A 207 11.99 16.47 12.23
N ASP A 208 12.11 16.03 13.49
CA ASP A 208 11.18 15.18 14.22
C ASP A 208 10.61 15.87 15.49
N SER A 209 10.87 17.17 15.64
CA SER A 209 10.44 17.94 16.81
C SER A 209 8.92 18.19 16.78
N PHE A 210 8.37 18.55 17.94
CA PHE A 210 6.96 18.95 18.03
C PHE A 210 6.65 20.16 17.15
N ARG A 211 7.61 21.09 17.03
CA ARG A 211 7.51 22.23 16.12
C ARG A 211 7.41 21.80 14.66
N ASP A 212 8.23 20.85 14.23
CA ASP A 212 8.19 20.29 12.87
C ASP A 212 6.85 19.60 12.59
N PHE A 213 6.34 18.87 13.57
CA PHE A 213 5.03 18.24 13.51
C PHE A 213 3.90 19.25 13.31
N LEU A 214 3.86 20.32 14.11
CA LEU A 214 2.85 21.38 13.95
C LEU A 214 2.98 22.08 12.61
N TYR A 215 4.21 22.35 12.15
CA TYR A 215 4.43 22.96 10.85
C TYR A 215 3.88 22.10 9.72
N PHE A 216 4.14 20.79 9.75
CA PHE A 216 3.57 19.84 8.80
C PHE A 216 2.04 19.83 8.87
N LEU A 217 1.49 19.71 10.07
CA LEU A 217 0.05 19.60 10.32
C LEU A 217 -0.73 20.80 9.77
N TYR A 218 -0.29 22.03 10.08
CA TYR A 218 -0.98 23.24 9.63
C TYR A 218 -0.63 23.63 8.18
N THR A 219 0.45 23.11 7.62
CA THR A 219 0.69 23.19 6.17
C THR A 219 -0.24 22.25 5.41
N LEU A 220 -0.59 21.09 5.99
CA LEU A 220 -1.55 20.16 5.39
C LEU A 220 -2.97 20.74 5.41
N ASN A 221 -3.40 21.26 6.57
CA ASN A 221 -4.69 21.92 6.69
C ASN A 221 -4.58 23.09 7.70
N PRO A 222 -4.59 24.34 7.21
CA PRO A 222 -4.59 25.52 8.05
C PRO A 222 -5.79 25.61 8.98
N ASP A 223 -6.89 24.91 8.67
CA ASP A 223 -8.11 25.01 9.44
C ASP A 223 -8.14 24.19 10.72
N TYR A 224 -7.13 23.35 10.94
CA TYR A 224 -7.06 22.54 12.15
C TYR A 224 -6.99 23.37 13.44
N PRO A 225 -7.63 22.88 14.52
CA PRO A 225 -7.59 23.53 15.82
C PRO A 225 -6.21 23.39 16.49
N PHE A 226 -5.97 24.17 17.53
CA PHE A 226 -4.72 24.22 18.27
C PHE A 226 -4.90 23.78 19.72
N TYR A 227 -4.03 22.89 20.19
CA TYR A 227 -3.98 22.52 21.60
C TYR A 227 -3.05 23.45 22.38
N LEU A 228 -3.54 23.99 23.49
CA LEU A 228 -2.72 24.70 24.48
C LEU A 228 -3.05 24.18 25.88
N LYS A 229 -2.05 23.59 26.56
CA LYS A 229 -2.22 22.94 27.88
C LYS A 229 -3.35 21.89 27.91
N GLY A 230 -3.60 21.22 26.78
CA GLY A 230 -4.66 20.21 26.64
C GLY A 230 -6.07 20.76 26.42
N GLU A 231 -6.25 22.08 26.42
CA GLU A 231 -7.46 22.74 25.93
C GLU A 231 -7.36 22.93 24.42
N LEU A 232 -8.48 22.75 23.70
CA LEU A 232 -8.55 22.85 22.24
C LEU A 232 -9.16 24.19 21.83
N PHE A 233 -8.53 24.87 20.87
CA PHE A 233 -8.95 26.17 20.36
C PHE A 233 -9.13 26.10 18.84
N GLY A 234 -10.33 26.39 18.36
CA GLY A 234 -10.64 26.41 16.92
C GLY A 234 -10.24 27.71 16.24
N HIS A 235 -10.29 28.82 16.98
CA HIS A 235 -10.00 30.16 16.47
C HIS A 235 -9.12 30.98 17.42
N PRO A 236 -8.27 31.88 16.90
CA PRO A 236 -7.44 32.75 17.74
C PRO A 236 -8.24 33.62 18.73
N ASP A 237 -9.47 34.02 18.36
CA ASP A 237 -10.35 34.79 19.25
C ASP A 237 -10.67 34.04 20.56
N GLU A 238 -10.74 32.71 20.52
CA GLU A 238 -11.00 31.89 21.71
C GLU A 238 -9.81 31.93 22.68
N LEU A 239 -8.57 31.99 22.17
CA LEU A 239 -7.38 32.18 23.01
C LEU A 239 -7.40 33.54 23.70
N VAL A 240 -7.82 34.60 23.00
CA VAL A 240 -7.91 35.96 23.57
C VAL A 240 -8.96 36.00 24.67
N LEU A 241 -10.13 35.39 24.45
CA LEU A 241 -11.18 35.29 25.46
C LEU A 241 -10.72 34.49 26.69
N ARG A 242 -9.99 33.38 26.48
CA ARG A 242 -9.44 32.57 27.57
C ARG A 242 -8.38 33.34 28.37
N ALA A 243 -7.45 34.02 27.71
CA ALA A 243 -6.40 34.81 28.37
C ALA A 243 -6.94 36.02 29.16
N ARG A 244 -8.08 36.59 28.74
CA ARG A 244 -8.75 37.67 29.48
C ARG A 244 -9.47 37.19 30.74
N SER A 245 -9.95 35.95 30.73
CA SER A 245 -10.75 35.38 31.81
C SER A 245 -9.91 34.66 32.88
N ASP A 246 -8.70 34.23 32.55
CA ASP A 246 -7.86 33.41 33.42
C ASP A 246 -6.40 33.88 33.38
N ALA A 247 -5.95 34.43 34.50
CA ALA A 247 -4.57 34.92 34.64
C ALA A 247 -3.54 33.77 34.59
N GLU A 248 -3.90 32.56 35.02
CA GLU A 248 -2.99 31.41 35.02
C GLU A 248 -2.75 30.87 33.60
N PHE A 249 -3.61 31.23 32.65
CA PHE A 249 -3.48 30.85 31.24
C PHE A 249 -2.36 31.59 30.51
N TRP A 250 -1.90 32.74 31.04
CA TRP A 250 -0.84 33.53 30.42
C TRP A 250 0.50 32.80 30.33
N MET A 251 0.88 32.06 31.37
CA MET A 251 2.15 31.34 31.37
C MET A 251 2.23 30.30 30.24
N PRO A 252 1.27 29.36 30.11
CA PRO A 252 1.21 28.45 28.95
C PRO A 252 1.22 29.16 27.60
N LEU A 253 0.46 30.26 27.48
CA LEU A 253 0.38 31.03 26.24
C LEU A 253 1.74 31.63 25.84
N LEU A 254 2.44 32.25 26.80
CA LEU A 254 3.77 32.82 26.59
C LEU A 254 4.80 31.75 26.26
N THR A 255 4.82 30.63 26.99
CA THR A 255 5.69 29.48 26.66
C THR A 255 5.44 28.99 25.24
N SER A 256 4.18 28.89 24.82
CA SER A 256 3.83 28.49 23.46
C SER A 256 4.29 29.50 22.39
N VAL A 257 4.46 30.77 22.74
CA VAL A 257 5.05 31.79 21.87
C VAL A 257 6.56 31.63 21.80
N ASP A 258 7.22 31.49 22.96
CA ASP A 258 8.67 31.31 23.07
C ASP A 258 9.15 30.06 22.31
N ASP A 259 8.39 28.97 22.38
CA ASP A 259 8.65 27.71 21.67
C ASP A 259 8.27 27.75 20.18
N SER A 260 7.79 28.90 19.68
CA SER A 260 7.32 29.07 18.30
C SER A 260 6.14 28.16 17.90
N LEU A 261 5.37 27.64 18.86
CA LEU A 261 4.25 26.73 18.57
C LEU A 261 2.99 27.50 18.16
N LEU A 262 2.66 28.56 18.91
CA LEU A 262 1.52 29.42 18.62
C LEU A 262 1.75 30.22 17.33
N PRO A 263 2.92 30.84 17.10
CA PRO A 263 3.22 31.52 15.83
C PRO A 263 2.97 30.65 14.59
N ILE A 264 3.35 29.37 14.60
CA ILE A 264 3.13 28.46 13.46
C ILE A 264 1.65 28.32 13.14
N TRP A 265 0.80 28.18 14.16
CA TRP A 265 -0.64 28.05 13.96
C TRP A 265 -1.24 29.35 13.41
N LEU A 266 -0.89 30.49 14.02
CA LEU A 266 -1.40 31.80 13.62
C LEU A 266 -0.97 32.17 12.18
N GLU A 267 0.31 31.99 11.83
CA GLU A 267 0.83 32.29 10.48
C GLU A 267 0.14 31.48 9.39
N ARG A 268 -0.31 30.26 9.69
CA ARG A 268 -1.00 29.39 8.73
C ARG A 268 -2.48 29.72 8.63
N LYS A 269 -3.14 30.06 9.73
CA LYS A 269 -4.55 30.47 9.76
C LYS A 269 -4.81 31.78 9.00
N GLY A 270 -3.84 32.68 8.93
CA GLY A 270 -3.95 34.00 8.28
C GLY A 270 -4.47 35.07 9.24
#